data_AF-A0A6L8EMR6-F1
#
_entry.id   AF-A0A6L8EMR6-F1
#
_cell.length_a   1.000
_cell.length_b   1.000
_cell.length_c   1.000
_cell.angle_alpha   90.00
_cell.angle_beta   90.00
_cell.angle_gamma   90.00
#
_symmetry.space_group_name_H-M   'P 1'
#
loop_
_entity.id
_entity.type
_entity.pdbx_description
1 polymer ?
#
loop_
_entity_poly.entity_id
_entity_poly.type
_entity_poly.pdbx_seq_one_letter_code
_entity_poly.pdbx_strand_id
1 'polypeptide(L)'
;LRDRMQVTENRQFTIDYHDPEKRAIGNSVQVFFRDGSASEKVVVEYPVGHRRRRSEGIPLLLEKFNNAVAGHFSAARKNAILAACADRQTLEEMPVNNFTDLWAGEGRDS
;
A
#
# COMPACT_ATOMS: atom_id res chain seq x y z
N LEU A 1 -5.69 -21.92 13.13
CA LEU A 1 -5.32 -21.93 11.69
C LEU A 1 -3.82 -22.10 11.47
N ARG A 2 -2.95 -21.32 12.13
CA ARG A 2 -1.48 -21.41 11.96
C ARG A 2 -0.90 -22.81 12.11
N ASP A 3 -1.37 -23.58 13.10
CA ASP A 3 -0.92 -24.97 13.33
C ASP A 3 -1.24 -25.94 12.17
N ARG A 4 -2.02 -25.50 11.18
CA ARG A 4 -2.38 -26.27 9.98
C ARG A 4 -1.64 -25.79 8.72
N MET A 5 -0.77 -24.79 8.83
CA MET A 5 0.00 -24.25 7.71
C MET A 5 1.30 -25.03 7.53
N GLN A 6 1.63 -25.35 6.29
CA GLN A 6 2.95 -25.85 5.90
C GLN A 6 3.58 -24.83 4.96
N VAL A 7 4.81 -24.42 5.25
CA VAL A 7 5.56 -23.45 4.46
C VAL A 7 6.75 -24.16 3.83
N THR A 8 6.82 -24.12 2.51
CA THR A 8 7.90 -24.71 1.72
C THR A 8 8.47 -23.69 0.75
N GLU A 9 9.76 -23.81 0.43
CA GLU A 9 10.40 -22.95 -0.55
C GLU A 9 9.91 -23.29 -1.97
N ASN A 10 9.65 -22.26 -2.76
CA ASN A 10 9.62 -22.35 -4.22
C ASN A 10 10.88 -21.69 -4.78
N ARG A 11 11.82 -22.50 -5.27
CA ARG A 11 13.11 -22.02 -5.81
C ARG A 11 12.96 -20.95 -6.89
N GLN A 12 11.90 -21.01 -7.69
CA GLN A 12 11.65 -20.01 -8.73
C GLN A 12 11.35 -18.63 -8.13
N PHE A 13 10.60 -18.56 -7.02
CA PHE A 13 10.35 -17.30 -6.32
C PHE A 13 11.63 -16.71 -5.76
N THR A 14 12.55 -17.54 -5.25
CA THR A 14 13.87 -17.09 -4.79
C THR A 14 14.70 -16.52 -5.94
N ILE A 15 14.71 -17.17 -7.11
CA ILE A 15 15.42 -16.68 -8.30
C ILE A 15 14.84 -15.33 -8.75
N ASP A 16 13.51 -15.23 -8.87
CA ASP A 16 12.84 -14.01 -9.35
C ASP A 16 12.90 -12.85 -8.35
N TYR A 17 13.11 -13.14 -7.06
CA TYR A 17 13.41 -12.14 -6.04
C TYR A 17 14.76 -11.46 -6.28
N HIS A 18 15.78 -12.22 -6.67
CA HIS A 18 17.14 -11.71 -6.89
C HIS A 18 17.36 -11.13 -8.30
N ASP A 19 16.51 -11.45 -9.27
CA ASP A 19 16.55 -10.85 -10.60
C ASP A 19 16.29 -9.33 -10.51
N PRO A 20 17.27 -8.46 -10.86
CA PRO A 20 17.12 -7.01 -10.77
C PRO A 20 15.99 -6.44 -11.64
N GLU A 21 15.64 -7.12 -12.74
CA GLU A 21 14.57 -6.71 -13.63
C GLU A 21 13.21 -7.05 -13.05
N LYS A 22 13.10 -8.15 -12.30
CA LYS A 22 11.85 -8.58 -11.67
C LYS A 22 11.67 -7.98 -10.29
N ARG A 23 12.57 -8.29 -9.35
CA ARG A 23 12.45 -8.05 -7.91
C ARG A 23 11.10 -8.53 -7.36
N ALA A 24 10.66 -9.71 -7.79
CA ALA A 24 9.36 -10.27 -7.43
C ALA A 24 9.34 -10.65 -5.94
N ILE A 25 8.16 -10.63 -5.32
CA ILE A 25 7.96 -11.02 -3.92
C ILE A 25 6.88 -12.11 -3.91
N GLY A 26 7.20 -13.19 -4.62
CA GLY A 26 6.26 -14.26 -4.94
C GLY A 26 5.81 -15.05 -3.73
N ASN A 27 4.49 -15.23 -3.60
CA ASN A 27 3.89 -16.17 -2.67
C ASN A 27 2.75 -16.94 -3.34
N SER A 28 2.45 -18.13 -2.84
CA SER A 28 1.28 -18.89 -3.28
C SER A 28 0.60 -19.57 -2.11
N VAL A 29 -0.74 -19.59 -2.12
CA VAL A 29 -1.55 -20.21 -1.05
C VAL A 29 -2.57 -21.15 -1.67
N GLN A 30 -2.75 -22.31 -1.04
CA GLN A 30 -3.79 -23.28 -1.34
C GLN A 30 -4.33 -23.85 -0.03
N VAL A 31 -5.65 -24.01 0.06
CA VAL A 31 -6.31 -24.54 1.26
C VAL A 31 -6.89 -25.92 0.93
N PHE A 32 -6.61 -26.90 1.79
CA PHE A 32 -7.15 -28.26 1.71
C PHE A 32 -8.21 -28.45 2.80
N PHE A 33 -9.37 -29.00 2.41
CA PHE A 33 -10.52 -29.19 3.29
C PHE A 33 -10.61 -30.62 3.79
N ARG A 34 -11.37 -30.83 4.88
CA ARG A 34 -11.51 -32.16 5.52
C ARG A 34 -12.29 -33.16 4.67
N ASP A 35 -13.10 -32.69 3.74
CA ASP A 35 -13.83 -33.50 2.77
C ASP A 35 -12.96 -33.98 1.60
N GLY A 36 -11.67 -33.63 1.60
CA GLY A 36 -10.71 -33.99 0.57
C GLY A 36 -10.64 -33.00 -0.61
N SER A 37 -11.52 -31.99 -0.66
CA SER A 37 -11.46 -30.94 -1.68
C SER A 37 -10.34 -29.93 -1.38
N ALA A 38 -9.99 -29.10 -2.38
CA ALA A 38 -9.02 -28.03 -2.24
C ALA A 38 -9.43 -26.77 -3.01
N SER A 39 -9.01 -25.60 -2.53
CA SER A 39 -9.10 -24.38 -3.31
C SER A 39 -8.17 -24.44 -4.53
N GLU A 40 -8.36 -23.53 -5.47
CA GLU A 40 -7.31 -23.19 -6.43
C GLU A 40 -6.05 -22.72 -5.68
N LYS A 41 -4.89 -22.96 -6.29
CA LYS A 41 -3.63 -22.42 -5.81
C LYS A 41 -3.46 -21.01 -6.35
N VAL A 42 -3.67 -20.02 -5.50
CA VAL A 42 -3.53 -18.61 -5.87
C VAL A 42 -2.06 -18.22 -5.76
N VAL A 43 -1.50 -17.66 -6.83
CA VAL A 43 -0.13 -17.15 -6.88
C VAL A 43 -0.16 -15.64 -7.03
N VAL A 44 0.62 -14.95 -6.20
CA VAL A 44 0.83 -13.49 -6.30
C VAL A 44 2.33 -13.24 -6.37
N GLU A 45 2.80 -12.86 -7.56
CA GLU A 45 4.23 -12.58 -7.81
C GLU A 45 4.64 -11.16 -7.38
N TYR A 46 3.74 -10.20 -7.60
CA TYR A 46 3.99 -8.79 -7.33
C TYR A 46 2.93 -8.25 -6.38
N PRO A 47 3.29 -7.80 -5.17
CA PRO A 47 2.34 -7.15 -4.27
C PRO A 47 1.82 -5.86 -4.91
N VAL A 48 0.65 -5.40 -4.47
CA VAL A 48 -0.01 -4.23 -5.09
C VAL A 48 0.83 -2.93 -5.03
N GLY A 49 1.72 -2.82 -4.04
CA GLY A 49 2.68 -1.71 -3.93
C GLY A 49 3.89 -1.80 -4.86
N HIS A 50 4.07 -2.87 -5.63
CA HIS A 50 5.19 -3.06 -6.52
C HIS A 50 5.11 -2.15 -7.77
N ARG A 51 6.27 -1.74 -8.33
CA ARG A 51 6.33 -0.83 -9.50
C ARG A 51 5.51 -1.31 -10.70
N ARG A 52 5.44 -2.62 -10.91
CA ARG A 52 4.69 -3.25 -12.01
C ARG A 52 3.17 -3.15 -11.86
N ARG A 53 2.66 -2.83 -10.66
CA ARG A 53 1.22 -2.71 -10.36
C ARG A 53 0.81 -1.28 -10.01
N ARG A 54 1.57 -0.26 -10.45
CA ARG A 54 1.27 1.14 -10.13
C ARG A 54 -0.12 1.60 -10.55
N SER A 55 -0.61 1.15 -11.71
CA SER A 55 -1.97 1.49 -12.18
C SER A 55 -3.06 1.03 -11.21
N GLU A 56 -2.87 -0.13 -10.57
CA GLU A 56 -3.79 -0.66 -9.56
C GLU A 56 -3.50 -0.11 -8.16
N GLY A 57 -2.24 0.08 -7.81
CA GLY A 57 -1.81 0.48 -6.48
C GLY A 57 -1.96 1.97 -6.18
N ILE A 58 -1.87 2.86 -7.17
CA ILE A 58 -2.03 4.31 -6.96
C ILE A 58 -3.44 4.66 -6.45
N PRO A 59 -4.55 4.15 -7.02
CA PRO A 59 -5.89 4.36 -6.45
C PRO A 59 -5.99 3.97 -4.97
N LEU A 60 -5.46 2.79 -4.60
CA LEU A 60 -5.46 2.31 -3.21
C LEU A 60 -4.57 3.17 -2.30
N LEU A 61 -3.46 3.68 -2.82
CA LEU A 61 -2.58 4.60 -2.09
C LEU A 61 -3.27 5.93 -1.80
N LEU A 62 -4.00 6.48 -2.77
CA LEU A 62 -4.78 7.71 -2.61
C LEU A 62 -5.91 7.52 -1.59
N GLU A 63 -6.63 6.40 -1.66
CA GLU A 63 -7.67 6.06 -0.68
C GLU A 63 -7.08 5.91 0.73
N LYS A 64 -5.98 5.17 0.87
CA LYS A 64 -5.25 5.03 2.14
C LYS A 64 -4.84 6.39 2.69
N PHE A 65 -4.30 7.28 1.85
CA PHE A 65 -3.89 8.62 2.25
C PHE A 65 -5.09 9.46 2.71
N ASN A 66 -6.18 9.48 1.95
CA ASN A 66 -7.42 10.15 2.31
C ASN A 66 -7.97 9.68 3.67
N ASN A 67 -7.98 8.36 3.91
CA ASN A 67 -8.46 7.78 5.16
C ASN A 67 -7.53 8.12 6.34
N ALA A 68 -6.21 8.11 6.13
CA ALA A 68 -5.25 8.49 7.15
C ALA A 68 -5.41 9.98 7.56
N VAL A 69 -5.51 10.89 6.60
CA VAL A 69 -5.69 12.33 6.88
C VAL A 69 -7.03 12.59 7.56
N ALA A 70 -8.10 11.92 7.12
CA ALA A 70 -9.42 12.06 7.72
C ALA A 70 -9.48 11.60 9.19
N GLY A 71 -8.60 10.68 9.61
CA GLY A 71 -8.53 10.21 10.99
C GLY A 71 -7.85 11.21 11.96
N HIS A 72 -7.20 12.26 11.46
CA HIS A 72 -6.38 13.17 12.27
C HIS A 72 -6.77 14.64 12.16
N PHE A 73 -7.48 15.05 11.11
CA PHE A 73 -7.73 16.46 10.81
C PHE A 73 -9.20 16.75 10.54
N SER A 74 -9.62 18.00 10.78
CA SER A 74 -10.93 18.49 10.39
C SER A 74 -11.14 18.36 8.87
N ALA A 75 -12.40 18.30 8.43
CA ALA A 75 -12.71 18.19 7.01
C ALA A 75 -12.09 19.32 6.16
N ALA A 76 -12.05 20.54 6.70
CA ALA A 76 -11.43 21.69 6.05
C ALA A 76 -9.92 21.48 5.84
N ARG A 77 -9.21 21.09 6.91
CA ARG A 77 -7.76 20.88 6.85
C ARG A 77 -7.39 19.67 6.01
N LYS A 78 -8.16 18.58 6.11
CA LYS A 78 -8.05 17.43 5.22
C LYS A 78 -8.13 17.87 3.76
N ASN A 79 -9.13 18.66 3.38
CA ASN A 79 -9.30 19.09 2.00
C ASN A 79 -8.13 19.96 1.52
N ALA A 80 -7.60 20.84 2.38
CA ALA A 80 -6.41 21.64 2.06
C ALA A 80 -5.17 20.76 1.83
N ILE A 81 -4.93 19.78 2.70
CA ILE A 81 -3.85 18.79 2.56
C ILE A 81 -3.99 18.00 1.26
N LEU A 82 -5.19 17.45 0.98
CA LEU A 82 -5.43 16.66 -0.22
C LEU A 82 -5.25 17.49 -1.49
N ALA A 83 -5.71 18.74 -1.50
CA ALA A 83 -5.54 19.64 -2.64
C ALA A 83 -4.06 19.95 -2.89
N ALA A 84 -3.27 20.23 -1.84
CA ALA A 84 -1.84 20.48 -1.95
C ALA A 84 -1.08 19.27 -2.53
N CYS A 85 -1.51 18.04 -2.22
CA CYS A 85 -0.87 16.82 -2.72
C CYS A 85 -1.41 16.29 -4.06
N ALA A 86 -2.49 16.87 -4.60
CA ALA A 86 -3.17 16.35 -5.79
C ALA A 86 -2.45 16.72 -7.10
N ASP A 87 -1.77 17.85 -7.12
CA ASP A 87 -1.03 18.33 -8.30
C ASP A 87 0.46 18.46 -8.00
N ARG A 88 1.26 17.83 -8.84
CA ARG A 88 2.72 17.74 -8.64
C ARG A 88 3.39 19.10 -8.76
N GLN A 89 3.03 19.89 -9.76
CA GLN A 89 3.68 21.16 -10.02
C GLN A 89 3.40 22.14 -8.87
N THR A 90 2.14 22.23 -8.45
CA THR A 90 1.71 23.05 -7.32
C THR A 90 2.44 22.66 -6.03
N LEU A 91 2.61 21.35 -5.78
CA LEU A 91 3.35 20.88 -4.62
C LEU A 91 4.84 21.23 -4.68
N GLU A 92 5.48 21.07 -5.83
CA GLU A 92 6.91 21.37 -6.03
C GLU A 92 7.22 22.88 -5.91
N GLU A 93 6.26 23.74 -6.25
CA GLU A 93 6.39 25.20 -6.13
C GLU A 93 6.05 25.73 -4.72
N MET A 94 5.40 24.93 -3.86
CA MET A 94 4.98 25.35 -2.53
C MET A 94 6.19 25.55 -1.59
N PRO A 95 6.31 26.71 -0.92
CA PRO A 95 7.31 26.90 0.13
C PRO A 95 7.17 25.83 1.21
N VAL A 96 8.29 25.24 1.62
CA VAL A 96 8.30 24.11 2.58
C VAL A 96 7.56 24.46 3.88
N ASN A 97 7.73 25.68 4.39
CA ASN A 97 7.04 26.14 5.60
C ASN A 97 5.52 26.15 5.42
N ASN A 98 5.03 26.62 4.26
CA ASN A 98 3.61 26.64 3.95
C ASN A 98 3.04 25.21 3.87
N PHE A 99 3.80 24.26 3.30
CA PHE A 99 3.39 22.87 3.28
C PHE A 99 3.32 22.30 4.71
N THR A 100 4.34 22.53 5.54
CA THR A 100 4.37 22.03 6.92
C THR A 100 3.27 22.60 7.80
N ASP A 101 2.86 23.85 7.57
CA ASP A 101 1.78 24.51 8.32
C ASP A 101 0.42 23.81 8.12
N LEU A 102 0.20 23.14 6.98
CA LEU A 102 -1.00 22.32 6.76
C LEU A 102 -1.11 21.15 7.75
N TRP A 103 0.01 20.70 8.31
CA TRP A 103 0.12 19.52 9.19
C TRP A 103 0.31 19.87 10.66
N ALA A 104 0.73 21.10 10.97
CA ALA A 104 0.87 21.56 12.34
C ALA A 104 -0.48 21.45 13.06
N GLY A 105 -0.50 20.96 14.30
CA GLY A 105 -1.74 20.85 15.07
C GLY A 105 -2.38 22.22 15.26
N GLU A 106 -3.71 22.31 15.18
CA GLU A 106 -4.40 23.36 15.95
C GLU A 106 -4.07 23.07 17.41
N GLY A 107 -3.71 24.12 18.17
CA GLY A 107 -3.60 23.99 19.61
C GLY A 107 -4.81 23.21 20.10
N ARG A 108 -4.58 22.17 20.90
CA ARG A 108 -5.65 21.59 21.70
C ARG A 108 -6.17 22.73 22.57
N ASP A 109 -7.26 23.36 22.15
CA ASP A 109 -8.06 24.13 23.07
C ASP A 109 -8.55 23.12 24.13
N SER A 110 -7.98 23.29 25.31
CA SER A 110 -8.40 22.72 26.58
C SER A 110 -9.85 23.05 26.90
#